data_AF-A0A151MLU0-F1
#
_entry.id   AF-A0A151MLU0-F1
#
_cell.length_a   1.000
_cell.length_b   1.000
_cell.length_c   1.000
_cell.angle_alpha   90.00
_cell.angle_beta   90.00
_cell.angle_gamma   90.00
#
_symmetry.space_group_name_H-M   'P 1'
#
loop_
_entity.id
_entity.type
_entity.pdbx_description
1 polymer ?
#
loop_
_entity_poly.entity_id
_entity_poly.type
_entity_poly.pdbx_seq_one_letter_code
_entity_poly.pdbx_strand_id
1 'polypeptide(L)'
;MGGWAARKALRVIEHVEQVLAIELLAACQGIEFLRPLKTTTPLEKVYDLVRSVVRPWMKDRFMAPDIEVTHRLLVDQEACVDIRHLYNRIDPLGRTVPFSL
;
A
#
# COMPACT_ATOMS: atom_id res chain seq x y z
N MET A 1 -34.22 7.28 4.34
CA MET A 1 -33.00 8.01 3.89
C MET A 1 -31.68 7.25 4.13
N GLY A 2 -31.62 6.18 4.95
CA GLY A 2 -30.36 5.45 5.21
C GLY A 2 -29.80 4.62 4.04
N GLY A 3 -30.65 4.03 3.19
CA GLY A 3 -30.18 3.18 2.07
C GLY A 3 -29.41 3.93 0.97
N TRP A 4 -29.56 5.26 0.87
CA TRP A 4 -28.74 6.06 -0.04
C TRP A 4 -27.39 6.43 0.59
N ALA A 5 -27.39 6.74 1.90
CA ALA A 5 -26.17 7.00 2.65
C ALA A 5 -25.22 5.79 2.65
N ALA A 6 -25.74 4.58 2.87
CA ALA A 6 -24.94 3.35 2.85
C ALA A 6 -24.29 3.10 1.48
N ARG A 7 -25.03 3.25 0.38
CA ARG A 7 -24.50 3.07 -0.98
C ARG A 7 -23.49 4.14 -1.36
N LYS A 8 -23.72 5.39 -0.94
CA LYS A 8 -22.74 6.47 -1.15
C LYS A 8 -21.45 6.18 -0.37
N ALA A 9 -21.56 5.75 0.88
CA ALA A 9 -20.40 5.41 1.69
C ALA A 9 -19.57 4.29 1.05
N LEU A 10 -20.21 3.23 0.59
CA LEU A 10 -19.54 2.14 -0.13
C LEU A 10 -18.78 2.65 -1.36
N ARG A 11 -19.42 3.48 -2.19
CA ARG A 11 -18.78 4.05 -3.38
C ARG A 11 -17.60 4.97 -3.05
N VAL A 12 -17.68 5.71 -1.94
CA VAL A 12 -16.56 6.53 -1.48
C VAL A 12 -15.38 5.65 -1.08
N ILE A 13 -15.63 4.53 -0.40
CA ILE A 13 -14.58 3.56 -0.03
C ILE A 13 -13.91 3.01 -1.28
N GLU A 14 -14.68 2.55 -2.27
CA GLU A 14 -14.15 2.05 -3.55
C GLU A 14 -13.22 3.07 -4.24
N HIS A 15 -13.60 4.35 -4.25
CA HIS A 15 -12.76 5.40 -4.83
C HIS A 15 -11.49 5.65 -4.00
N VAL A 16 -11.58 5.59 -2.67
CA VAL A 16 -10.42 5.79 -1.79
C VAL A 16 -9.40 4.66 -1.98
N GLU A 17 -9.85 3.42 -2.12
CA GLU A 17 -8.98 2.29 -2.41
C GLU A 17 -8.19 2.48 -3.71
N GLN A 18 -8.82 3.03 -4.75
CA GLN A 18 -8.13 3.35 -6.00
C GLN A 18 -7.09 4.46 -5.82
N VAL A 19 -7.39 5.50 -5.04
CA VAL A 19 -6.43 6.57 -4.73
C VAL A 19 -5.21 6.01 -3.98
N LEU A 20 -5.45 5.14 -3.00
CA LEU A 20 -4.38 4.48 -2.24
C LEU A 20 -3.52 3.57 -3.12
N ALA A 21 -4.12 2.86 -4.10
CA ALA A 21 -3.37 2.05 -5.06
C ALA A 21 -2.40 2.91 -5.89
N ILE A 22 -2.87 4.08 -6.35
CA ILE A 22 -2.04 5.03 -7.12
C ILE A 22 -0.91 5.58 -6.25
N GLU A 23 -1.20 5.96 -5.01
CA GLU A 23 -0.21 6.46 -4.06
C GLU A 23 0.88 5.41 -3.78
N LEU A 24 0.49 4.16 -3.58
CA LEU A 24 1.43 3.06 -3.34
C LEU A 24 2.36 2.83 -4.54
N LEU A 25 1.82 2.86 -5.77
CA LEU A 25 2.62 2.77 -6.99
C LEU A 25 3.62 3.93 -7.11
N ALA A 26 3.16 5.15 -6.85
CA ALA A 26 4.00 6.34 -6.88
C ALA A 26 5.11 6.28 -5.81
N ALA A 27 4.79 5.82 -4.60
CA ALA A 27 5.75 5.63 -3.52
C ALA A 27 6.82 4.59 -3.87
N CYS A 28 6.41 3.43 -4.42
CA CYS A 28 7.36 2.40 -4.87
C CYS A 28 8.29 2.92 -5.97
N GLN A 29 7.76 3.73 -6.90
CA GLN A 29 8.58 4.37 -7.92
C GLN A 29 9.53 5.42 -7.33
N GLY A 30 9.09 6.17 -6.32
CA GLY A 30 9.93 7.12 -5.58
C GLY A 30 11.09 6.44 -4.85
N ILE A 31 10.86 5.27 -4.23
CA ILE A 31 11.92 4.49 -3.57
C ILE A 31 13.02 4.10 -4.56
N GLU A 32 12.66 3.77 -5.81
CA GLU A 32 13.65 3.44 -6.85
C GLU A 32 14.53 4.63 -7.23
N PHE A 33 13.94 5.81 -7.37
CA PHE A 33 14.69 7.03 -7.68
C PHE A 33 15.64 7.44 -6.56
N LEU A 34 15.38 7.00 -5.33
CA LEU A 34 16.21 7.27 -4.16
C LEU A 34 17.30 6.20 -3.91
N ARG A 35 17.39 5.14 -4.72
CA ARG A 35 18.46 4.15 -4.58
C ARG A 35 19.83 4.83 -4.74
N PRO A 36 20.83 4.51 -3.89
CA PRO A 36 20.96 3.31 -3.06
C PRO A 36 20.35 3.39 -1.64
N LEU A 37 19.61 4.45 -1.29
CA LEU A 37 18.96 4.54 0.02
C LEU A 37 17.96 3.39 0.19
N LYS A 38 17.94 2.81 1.39
CA LYS A 38 17.01 1.75 1.78
C LYS A 38 16.05 2.27 2.82
N THR A 39 14.80 1.88 2.68
CA THR A 39 13.75 2.14 3.64
C THR A 39 13.80 1.09 4.76
N THR A 40 12.79 1.10 5.62
CA THR A 40 12.70 0.18 6.75
C THR A 40 12.37 -1.25 6.29
N THR A 41 12.76 -2.27 7.06
CA THR A 41 12.50 -3.68 6.72
C THR A 41 11.03 -4.00 6.37
N PRO A 42 9.99 -3.49 7.09
CA PRO A 42 8.60 -3.67 6.68
C PRO A 42 8.30 -3.07 5.30
N LEU A 43 8.78 -1.85 5.05
CA LEU A 43 8.47 -1.12 3.83
C LEU A 43 9.17 -1.74 2.62
N GLU A 44 10.39 -2.26 2.77
CA GLU A 44 11.07 -3.01 1.71
C GLU A 44 10.30 -4.28 1.33
N LYS A 45 9.70 -5.00 2.30
CA LYS A 45 8.83 -6.15 1.99
C LYS A 45 7.57 -5.76 1.21
N VAL A 46 6.93 -4.65 1.60
CA VAL A 46 5.76 -4.13 0.88
C VAL A 46 6.15 -3.72 -0.53
N TYR A 47 7.30 -3.07 -0.68
CA TYR A 47 7.88 -2.73 -1.98
C TYR A 47 8.10 -3.99 -2.83
N ASP A 48 8.73 -5.03 -2.28
CA ASP A 48 8.98 -6.29 -2.98
C ASP A 48 7.67 -6.98 -3.39
N LEU A 49 6.65 -6.96 -2.52
CA LEU A 49 5.31 -7.48 -2.82
C LEU A 49 4.68 -6.74 -4.01
N VAL A 50 4.71 -5.40 -4.00
CA VAL A 50 4.18 -4.59 -5.12
C VAL A 50 4.99 -4.84 -6.40
N ARG A 51 6.31 -5.01 -6.30
CA ARG A 51 7.17 -5.30 -7.46
C ARG A 51 7.03 -6.71 -8.00
N SER A 52 6.50 -7.65 -7.21
CA SER A 52 6.13 -8.97 -7.71
C SER A 52 4.96 -8.92 -8.71
N VAL A 53 4.06 -7.94 -8.57
CA VAL A 53 2.87 -7.79 -9.41
C VAL A 53 3.02 -6.70 -10.48
N VAL A 54 3.71 -5.60 -10.19
CA VAL A 54 3.87 -4.45 -11.09
C VAL A 54 5.34 -4.10 -11.28
N ARG A 55 5.79 -4.17 -12.55
CA ARG A 55 7.17 -3.85 -12.93
C ARG A 55 7.50 -2.36 -12.72
N PRO A 56 8.77 -2.01 -12.43
CA PRO A 56 9.25 -0.62 -12.43
C PRO A 56 8.88 0.17 -13.69
N TRP A 57 8.60 1.47 -13.57
CA TRP A 57 8.39 2.34 -14.73
C TRP A 57 9.71 2.92 -15.23
N MET A 58 10.17 2.43 -16.38
CA MET A 58 11.34 2.99 -17.08
C MET A 58 10.95 3.96 -18.20
N LYS A 59 9.75 3.78 -18.76
CA LYS A 59 9.15 4.57 -19.84
C LYS A 59 7.65 4.58 -19.63
N ASP A 60 7.00 5.60 -20.19
CA ASP A 60 5.54 5.72 -20.13
C ASP A 60 4.88 4.48 -20.73
N ARG A 61 3.92 3.94 -19.98
CA ARG A 61 3.08 2.81 -20.40
C ARG A 61 1.65 3.02 -19.90
N PHE A 62 0.75 2.20 -20.40
CA PHE A 62 -0.64 2.26 -19.98
C PHE A 62 -0.78 1.88 -18.49
N MET A 63 -1.23 2.84 -17.67
CA MET A 63 -1.22 2.72 -16.20
C MET A 63 -2.45 2.01 -15.63
N ALA A 64 -3.57 1.99 -16.35
CA ALA A 64 -4.83 1.44 -15.82
C ALA A 64 -4.72 -0.04 -15.36
N PRO A 65 -4.01 -0.95 -16.08
CA PRO A 65 -3.84 -2.33 -15.64
C PRO A 65 -2.99 -2.42 -14.36
N ASP A 66 -1.95 -1.59 -14.25
CA ASP A 66 -1.08 -1.57 -13.07
C ASP A 66 -1.84 -1.08 -11.83
N ILE A 67 -2.69 -0.07 -11.99
CA ILE A 67 -3.55 0.47 -10.92
C ILE A 67 -4.56 -0.59 -10.48
N GLU A 68 -5.22 -1.28 -11.42
CA GLU A 68 -6.21 -2.33 -11.12
C GLU A 68 -5.57 -3.50 -10.36
N VAL A 69 -4.39 -3.96 -10.79
CA VAL A 69 -3.66 -5.05 -10.11
C VAL A 69 -3.26 -4.63 -8.70
N THR A 70 -2.81 -3.39 -8.52
CA THR A 70 -2.44 -2.86 -7.20
C THR A 70 -3.65 -2.68 -6.29
N HIS A 71 -4.78 -2.23 -6.84
CA HIS A 71 -6.05 -2.13 -6.11
C HIS A 71 -6.50 -3.50 -5.59
N ARG A 72 -6.44 -4.55 -6.42
CA ARG A 72 -6.74 -5.92 -5.98
C ARG A 72 -5.82 -6.39 -4.85
N LEU A 73 -4.53 -6.12 -4.96
CA LEU A 73 -3.56 -6.47 -3.91
C LEU A 73 -3.87 -5.78 -2.57
N LEU A 74 -4.43 -4.57 -2.59
CA LEU A 74 -4.90 -3.87 -1.38
C LEU A 74 -6.18 -4.52 -0.81
N VAL A 75 -7.14 -4.86 -1.66
CA VAL A 75 -8.42 -5.47 -1.27
C VAL A 75 -8.23 -6.89 -0.71
N ASP A 76 -7.35 -7.68 -1.32
CA ASP A 76 -7.02 -9.05 -0.88
C ASP A 76 -6.20 -9.06 0.44
N GLN A 77 -5.88 -7.89 0.98
CA GLN A 77 -5.15 -7.66 2.24
C GLN A 77 -3.75 -8.27 2.30
N GLU A 78 -3.18 -8.78 1.21
CA GLU A 78 -1.84 -9.38 1.22
C GLU A 78 -0.77 -8.38 1.71
N ALA A 79 -0.87 -7.12 1.30
CA ALA A 79 -0.01 -6.03 1.79
C ALA A 79 -0.28 -5.65 3.26
N CYS A 80 -1.51 -5.85 3.75
CA CYS A 80 -1.93 -5.46 5.09
C CYS A 80 -1.61 -6.53 6.15
N VAL A 81 -1.59 -7.82 5.76
CA VAL A 81 -1.27 -8.95 6.65
C VAL A 81 0.18 -8.87 7.14
N ASP A 82 1.14 -8.60 6.25
CA ASP A 82 2.56 -8.55 6.64
C ASP A 82 2.85 -7.37 7.58
N ILE A 83 2.20 -6.22 7.37
CA ILE A 83 2.31 -5.05 8.27
C ILE A 83 1.62 -5.32 9.62
N ARG A 84 0.45 -5.95 9.65
CA ARG A 84 -0.26 -6.26 10.92
C ARG A 84 0.56 -7.14 11.85
N HIS A 85 1.30 -8.11 11.33
CA HIS A 85 2.20 -8.92 12.15
C HIS A 85 3.33 -8.11 12.79
N LEU A 86 3.78 -7.04 12.13
CA LEU A 86 4.80 -6.14 12.65
C LEU A 86 4.21 -5.09 13.61
N TYR A 87 2.98 -4.64 13.38
CA TYR A 87 2.30 -3.64 14.21
C TYR A 87 1.66 -4.23 15.48
N ASN A 88 1.26 -5.51 15.48
CA ASN A 88 0.78 -6.23 16.67
C ASN A 88 1.87 -6.55 17.69
N ARG A 89 3.11 -6.10 17.45
CA ARG A 89 4.15 -6.01 18.48
C ARG A 89 4.04 -4.69 19.25
N ILE A 90 2.82 -4.32 19.64
CA ILE A 90 2.62 -3.35 20.72
C ILE A 90 2.96 -4.10 22.00
N ASP A 91 3.93 -3.59 22.76
CA ASP A 91 4.24 -4.10 24.09
C ASP A 91 2.92 -4.18 24.92
N PRO A 92 2.71 -5.13 25.86
CA PRO A 92 1.45 -5.28 26.61
C PRO A 92 0.97 -4.03 27.38
N LEU A 93 1.76 -2.95 27.35
CA LEU A 93 1.57 -1.67 28.02
C LEU A 93 1.22 -0.50 27.07
N GLY A 94 0.99 -0.74 25.77
CA GLY A 94 0.46 0.28 24.86
C GLY A 94 1.43 1.42 24.50
N ARG A 95 2.74 1.22 24.63
CA ARG A 95 3.76 2.22 24.26
C ARG A 95 4.19 2.05 22.81
N THR A 96 4.30 3.16 22.09
CA THR A 96 5.00 3.24 20.81
C THR A 96 6.49 3.00 21.08
N VAL A 97 7.04 1.86 20.67
CA VAL A 97 8.49 1.69 20.67
C VAL A 97 9.09 2.66 19.63
N PRO A 98 10.05 3.52 20.02
CA PRO A 98 10.69 4.40 19.07
C PRO A 98 11.43 3.53 18.05
N PHE A 99 11.20 3.84 16.78
CA PHE A 99 11.83 3.25 15.63
C PHE A 99 13.35 3.55 15.70
N SER A 100 14.12 2.69 16.37
CA SER A 100 15.57 2.77 16.39
C SER A 100 16.12 2.15 15.10
N LEU A 101 16.75 3.00 14.29
CA LEU A 101 17.65 2.66 13.18
C LEU A 101 18.69 1.61 13.59
#